data_AF-A0A7S3EPW7-F1
#
_entry.id   AF-A0A7S3EPW7-F1
#
_cell.length_a   1.000
_cell.length_b   1.000
_cell.length_c   1.000
_cell.angle_alpha   90.00
_cell.angle_beta   90.00
_cell.angle_gamma   90.00
#
_symmetry.space_group_name_H-M   'P 1'
#
loop_
_entity.id
_entity.type
_entity.pdbx_description
1 polymer ?
#
loop_
_entity_poly.entity_id
_entity_poly.type
_entity_poly.pdbx_seq_one_letter_code
_entity_poly.pdbx_strand_id
1 'polypeptide(L)'
;MPAIKYARLTMNDPPASYHPCAVRCLPQVYGTKHWLLCPPGTAGLYCDGTVDGFSPDFTACPAFQDARCTETVLHPGAGLFYPEGWWHQTRTVGLASLSISRSLLTPSNARDFAVSMRAYCAEALALAHRSYSRLCASLEPCLQRLTMTEPSAS
;
A
#
# COMPACT_ATOMS: atom_id res chain seq x y z
N MET A 1 -13.00 7.90 31.91
CA MET A 1 -12.93 8.05 30.44
C MET A 1 -11.46 8.17 30.07
N PRO A 2 -10.77 7.14 29.54
CA PRO A 2 -9.38 7.32 29.16
C PRO A 2 -9.32 7.89 27.74
N ALA A 3 -8.57 8.98 27.62
CA ALA A 3 -8.30 9.72 26.40
C ALA A 3 -7.76 8.81 25.28
N ILE A 4 -8.30 8.99 24.09
CA ILE A 4 -7.76 8.47 22.83
C ILE A 4 -6.38 9.11 22.65
N LYS A 5 -5.33 8.39 23.05
CA LYS A 5 -3.96 8.76 22.71
C LYS A 5 -3.76 8.41 21.26
N TYR A 6 -3.71 9.42 20.40
CA TYR A 6 -3.11 9.30 19.08
C TYR A 6 -1.69 8.76 19.27
N ALA A 7 -1.48 7.48 18.99
CA ALA A 7 -0.14 6.96 18.74
C ALA A 7 0.30 7.53 17.40
N ARG A 8 0.80 8.77 17.42
CA ARG A 8 1.51 9.37 16.29
C ARG A 8 2.86 8.66 16.20
N LEU A 9 2.85 7.46 15.61
CA LEU A 9 4.07 6.85 15.08
C LEU A 9 4.45 7.66 13.84
N THR A 10 5.24 8.71 14.02
CA THR A 10 5.88 9.41 12.92
C THR A 10 6.96 8.50 12.33
N MET A 11 6.60 7.71 11.33
CA MET A 11 7.54 7.32 10.27
C MET A 11 6.84 7.53 8.93
N ASN A 12 6.72 8.79 8.51
CA ASN A 12 6.43 9.20 7.12
C ASN A 12 5.50 8.27 6.31
N ASP A 13 4.40 7.79 6.89
CA ASP A 13 3.35 7.16 6.09
C ASP A 13 2.56 8.32 5.46
N PRO A 14 2.53 8.44 4.12
CA PRO A 14 1.70 9.44 3.46
C PRO A 14 0.21 9.18 3.79
N PRO A 15 -0.66 10.21 3.77
CA PRO A 15 -2.10 10.02 3.89
C PRO A 15 -2.53 9.00 2.82
N ALA A 16 -3.22 7.95 3.27
CA ALA A 16 -3.65 6.78 2.49
C ALA A 16 -2.68 6.34 1.38
N SER A 17 -1.79 5.41 1.70
CA SER A 17 -0.68 5.02 0.83
C SER A 17 -1.15 4.27 -0.43
N TYR A 18 -1.20 4.99 -1.55
CA TYR A 18 -1.24 4.41 -2.88
C TYR A 18 0.09 3.68 -3.16
N HIS A 19 0.03 2.37 -3.41
CA HIS A 19 1.20 1.54 -3.70
C HIS A 19 1.03 0.87 -5.07
N PRO A 20 1.78 1.31 -6.10
CA PRO A 20 1.41 1.08 -7.49
C PRO A 20 2.02 -0.16 -8.14
N CYS A 21 2.65 -1.10 -7.40
CA CYS A 21 3.41 -2.18 -8.06
C CYS A 21 3.47 -3.57 -7.37
N ALA A 22 2.70 -3.85 -6.31
CA ALA A 22 2.80 -5.15 -5.64
C ALA A 22 1.55 -5.57 -4.87
N VAL A 23 1.25 -6.87 -4.89
CA VAL A 23 0.35 -7.51 -3.92
C VAL A 23 0.96 -7.36 -2.53
N ARG A 24 0.17 -6.94 -1.56
CA ARG A 24 0.58 -6.84 -0.17
C ARG A 24 0.09 -8.05 0.61
N CYS A 25 1.01 -8.64 1.36
CA CYS A 25 0.70 -9.63 2.39
C CYS A 25 1.02 -9.04 3.75
N LEU A 26 0.07 -9.14 4.67
CA LEU A 26 0.17 -8.56 6.00
C LEU A 26 -0.34 -9.52 7.08
N PRO A 27 0.54 -10.36 7.63
CA PRO A 27 0.26 -11.07 8.88
C PRO A 27 0.19 -10.11 10.07
N GLN A 28 -0.83 -10.30 10.90
CA GLN A 28 -0.98 -9.63 12.18
C GLN A 28 -0.31 -10.45 13.28
N VAL A 29 0.63 -9.84 13.99
CA VAL A 29 1.46 -10.52 14.99
C VAL A 29 0.92 -10.28 16.40
N TYR A 30 0.50 -9.05 16.71
CA TYR A 30 0.04 -8.68 18.04
C TYR A 30 -1.02 -7.58 17.98
N GLY A 31 -1.97 -7.60 18.91
CA GLY A 31 -3.09 -6.65 18.93
C GLY A 31 -3.96 -6.76 17.68
N THR A 32 -4.91 -5.84 17.55
CA THR A 32 -5.94 -5.90 16.50
C THR A 32 -5.90 -4.64 15.65
N LYS A 33 -6.11 -4.79 14.35
CA LYS A 33 -6.16 -3.66 13.40
C LYS A 33 -7.46 -3.72 12.62
N HIS A 34 -8.20 -2.62 12.58
CA HIS A 34 -9.38 -2.48 11.73
C HIS A 34 -8.96 -1.85 10.42
N TRP A 35 -9.42 -2.44 9.32
CA TRP A 35 -9.02 -2.15 7.96
C TRP A 35 -10.23 -1.70 7.17
N LEU A 36 -10.02 -0.68 6.35
CA LEU A 36 -10.90 -0.29 5.27
C LEU A 36 -10.11 -0.44 3.97
N LEU A 37 -10.64 -1.22 3.04
CA LEU A 37 -10.02 -1.57 1.77
C LEU A 37 -10.94 -1.12 0.65
N CYS A 38 -10.48 -0.21 -0.20
CA CYS A 38 -11.22 0.25 -1.36
C CYS A 38 -10.46 -0.19 -2.62
N PRO A 39 -11.15 -0.78 -3.61
CA PRO A 39 -10.53 -1.18 -4.85
C PRO A 39 -9.96 0.04 -5.58
N PRO A 40 -9.07 -0.17 -6.57
CA PRO A 40 -8.70 0.89 -7.49
C PRO A 40 -9.98 1.47 -8.10
N GLY A 41 -10.20 2.76 -7.88
CA GLY A 41 -11.38 3.49 -8.34
C GLY A 41 -10.97 4.69 -9.18
N THR A 42 -11.95 5.34 -9.81
CA THR A 42 -11.76 6.55 -10.59
C THR A 42 -10.99 7.60 -9.77
N ALA A 43 -10.10 8.35 -10.44
CA ALA A 43 -9.36 9.43 -9.78
C ALA A 43 -10.33 10.38 -9.06
N GLY A 44 -9.99 10.77 -7.81
CA GLY A 44 -10.75 11.72 -7.01
C GLY A 44 -11.76 11.12 -6.03
N LEU A 45 -12.10 9.83 -6.12
CA LEU A 45 -13.05 9.18 -5.19
C LEU A 45 -12.60 9.22 -3.72
N TYR A 46 -11.29 9.36 -3.48
CA TYR A 46 -10.69 9.31 -2.14
C TYR A 46 -10.14 10.64 -1.66
N CYS A 47 -10.50 11.75 -2.33
CA CYS A 47 -10.11 13.13 -1.96
C CYS A 47 -8.62 13.25 -1.61
N ASP A 48 -7.76 12.78 -2.51
CA ASP A 48 -6.30 12.76 -2.36
C ASP A 48 -5.79 12.09 -1.07
N GLY A 49 -6.57 11.14 -0.54
CA GLY A 49 -6.27 10.40 0.68
C GLY A 49 -6.57 11.15 1.97
N THR A 50 -7.27 12.29 1.91
CA THR A 50 -7.55 13.13 3.09
C THR A 50 -8.84 12.75 3.82
N VAL A 51 -9.73 11.98 3.17
CA VAL A 51 -10.99 11.52 3.76
C VAL A 51 -10.73 10.50 4.88
N ASP A 52 -11.41 10.65 6.03
CA ASP A 52 -11.49 9.57 7.02
C ASP A 52 -12.53 8.55 6.56
N GLY A 53 -12.08 7.46 5.95
CA GLY A 53 -12.98 6.45 5.42
C GLY A 53 -13.79 5.69 6.49
N PHE A 54 -13.39 5.73 7.77
CA PHE A 54 -14.18 5.12 8.86
C PHE A 54 -15.31 6.03 9.36
N SER A 55 -15.26 7.32 9.02
CA SER A 55 -16.28 8.31 9.37
C SER A 55 -16.27 9.45 8.33
N PRO A 56 -16.64 9.16 7.07
CA PRO A 56 -16.45 10.10 5.97
C PRO A 56 -17.32 11.36 6.11
N ASP A 57 -16.71 12.53 5.97
CA ASP A 57 -17.42 13.79 5.78
C ASP A 57 -17.76 13.96 4.29
N PHE A 58 -18.98 13.58 3.93
CA PHE A 58 -19.46 13.69 2.55
C PHE A 58 -19.69 15.13 2.08
N THR A 59 -19.66 16.12 2.99
CA THR A 59 -19.71 17.53 2.59
C THR A 59 -18.36 17.98 2.05
N ALA A 60 -17.28 17.58 2.73
CA ALA A 60 -15.91 17.86 2.32
C ALA A 60 -15.43 16.94 1.18
N CYS A 61 -15.92 15.70 1.14
CA CYS A 61 -15.58 14.71 0.13
C CYS A 61 -16.83 14.00 -0.44
N PRO A 62 -17.65 14.68 -1.26
CA PRO A 62 -18.88 14.09 -1.81
C PRO A 62 -18.61 12.82 -2.66
N ALA A 63 -17.48 12.79 -3.36
CA ALA A 63 -17.09 11.68 -4.23
C ALA A 63 -16.89 10.35 -3.48
N PHE A 64 -16.65 10.39 -2.16
CA PHE A 64 -16.49 9.17 -1.37
C PHE A 64 -17.80 8.37 -1.22
N GLN A 65 -18.96 8.97 -1.52
CA GLN A 65 -20.25 8.24 -1.51
C GLN A 65 -20.28 7.11 -2.54
N ASP A 66 -19.54 7.27 -3.64
CA ASP A 66 -19.45 6.26 -4.70
C ASP A 66 -18.35 5.22 -4.45
N ALA A 67 -17.57 5.36 -3.36
CA ALA A 67 -16.50 4.45 -3.01
C ALA A 67 -17.05 3.09 -2.57
N ARG A 68 -16.60 2.02 -3.23
CA ARG A 68 -17.00 0.64 -2.93
C ARG A 68 -16.00 -0.06 -2.02
N CYS A 69 -15.96 0.35 -0.76
CA CYS A 69 -15.00 -0.16 0.20
C CYS A 69 -15.52 -1.38 0.98
N THR A 70 -14.59 -2.19 1.48
CA THR A 70 -14.85 -3.33 2.37
C THR A 70 -14.09 -3.13 3.67
N GLU A 71 -14.77 -3.39 4.80
CA GLU A 71 -14.17 -3.31 6.13
C GLU A 71 -13.86 -4.71 6.70
N THR A 72 -12.79 -4.82 7.47
CA THR A 72 -12.46 -6.05 8.20
C THR A 72 -11.63 -5.77 9.44
N VAL A 73 -11.69 -6.67 10.42
CA VAL A 73 -10.88 -6.63 11.64
C VAL A 73 -9.85 -7.75 11.58
N LEU A 74 -8.57 -7.37 11.58
CA LEU A 74 -7.45 -8.28 11.53
C LEU A 74 -6.91 -8.57 12.93
N HIS A 75 -7.06 -9.82 13.36
CA HIS A 75 -6.63 -10.34 14.66
C HIS A 75 -5.25 -11.04 14.59
N PRO A 76 -4.54 -11.19 15.71
CA PRO A 76 -3.28 -11.93 15.75
C PRO A 76 -3.41 -13.34 15.15
N GLY A 77 -2.44 -13.74 14.34
CA GLY A 77 -2.43 -15.02 13.63
C GLY A 77 -3.16 -15.02 12.30
N ALA A 78 -3.97 -14.00 12.01
CA ALA A 78 -4.59 -13.82 10.70
C ALA A 78 -3.67 -13.06 9.73
N GLY A 79 -3.86 -13.29 8.44
CA GLY A 79 -3.20 -12.57 7.36
C GLY A 79 -4.21 -11.85 6.48
N LEU A 80 -3.85 -10.64 6.03
CA LEU A 80 -4.59 -9.90 5.03
C LEU A 80 -3.78 -9.85 3.73
N PHE A 81 -4.44 -10.13 2.61
CA PHE A 81 -3.91 -9.97 1.27
C PHE A 81 -4.77 -8.98 0.51
N TYR A 82 -4.13 -7.99 -0.12
CA TYR A 82 -4.82 -7.08 -1.04
C TYR A 82 -3.97 -6.79 -2.28
N PRO A 83 -4.60 -6.67 -3.46
CA PRO A 83 -3.90 -6.34 -4.69
C PRO A 83 -3.29 -4.94 -4.69
N GLU A 84 -2.48 -4.71 -5.70
CA GLU A 84 -1.91 -3.41 -6.03
C GLU A 84 -2.99 -2.34 -6.30
N GLY A 85 -2.68 -1.08 -5.98
CA GLY A 85 -3.54 0.07 -6.29
C GLY A 85 -4.77 0.22 -5.40
N TRP A 86 -4.99 -0.69 -4.45
CA TRP A 86 -6.05 -0.56 -3.46
C TRP A 86 -5.74 0.55 -2.47
N TRP A 87 -6.64 1.53 -2.41
CA TRP A 87 -6.63 2.54 -1.36
C TRP A 87 -7.06 1.88 -0.06
N HIS A 88 -6.38 2.22 1.04
CA HIS A 88 -6.69 1.61 2.32
C HIS A 88 -6.38 2.54 3.48
N GLN A 89 -7.16 2.40 4.54
CA GLN A 89 -6.95 3.08 5.81
C GLN A 89 -7.00 2.04 6.93
N THR A 90 -6.22 2.26 7.98
CA THR A 90 -6.19 1.36 9.13
C THR A 90 -6.30 2.11 10.43
N ARG A 91 -6.95 1.51 11.42
CA ARG A 91 -6.96 1.99 12.81
C ARG A 91 -6.56 0.86 13.74
N THR A 92 -5.70 1.16 14.71
CA THR A 92 -5.41 0.22 15.79
C THR A 92 -6.62 0.08 16.69
N VAL A 93 -7.01 -1.15 17.00
CA VAL A 93 -8.05 -1.44 17.99
C VAL A 93 -7.35 -1.74 19.31
N GLY A 94 -7.51 -0.85 20.28
CA GLY A 94 -6.87 -0.95 21.60
C GLY A 94 -5.61 -0.11 21.73
N LEU A 95 -4.73 -0.49 22.67
CA LEU A 95 -3.57 0.32 23.07
C LEU A 95 -2.36 0.15 22.14
N ALA A 96 -2.17 -1.03 21.55
CA ALA A 96 -1.03 -1.34 20.70
C ALA A 96 -1.35 -2.47 19.71
N SER A 97 -0.70 -2.43 18.54
CA SER A 97 -0.80 -3.43 17.49
C SER A 97 0.52 -3.52 16.72
N LEU A 98 0.89 -4.72 16.29
CA LEU A 98 2.05 -5.00 15.45
C LEU A 98 1.64 -5.91 14.28
N SER A 99 2.00 -5.49 13.07
CA SER A 99 1.87 -6.29 11.85
C SER A 99 3.18 -6.25 11.08
N ILE A 100 3.45 -7.27 10.29
CA ILE A 100 4.58 -7.30 9.36
C ILE A 100 3.99 -7.23 7.95
N SER A 101 4.48 -6.32 7.10
CA SER A 101 4.03 -6.22 5.72
C SER A 101 5.14 -6.65 4.76
N ARG A 102 4.76 -7.32 3.67
CA ARG A 102 5.65 -7.58 2.53
C ARG A 102 4.96 -7.33 1.20
N SER A 103 5.73 -6.80 0.26
CA SER A 103 5.38 -6.86 -1.16
C SER A 103 5.70 -8.25 -1.69
N LEU A 104 4.72 -8.85 -2.37
CA LEU A 104 4.90 -10.11 -3.06
C LEU A 104 5.04 -9.84 -4.56
N LEU A 105 6.18 -10.28 -5.10
CA LEU A 105 6.40 -10.37 -6.54
C LEU A 105 5.84 -11.71 -7.02
N THR A 106 4.98 -11.66 -8.00
CA THR A 106 4.27 -12.79 -8.60
C THR A 106 4.40 -12.69 -10.11
N PRO A 107 4.25 -13.79 -10.88
CA PRO A 107 4.26 -13.71 -12.34
C PRO A 107 3.29 -12.67 -12.89
N SER A 108 2.12 -12.49 -12.26
CA SER A 108 1.09 -11.55 -12.69
C SER A 108 1.43 -10.07 -12.51
N ASN A 109 2.36 -9.70 -11.61
CA ASN A 109 2.76 -8.31 -11.39
C ASN A 109 4.26 -8.05 -11.64
N ALA A 110 5.00 -9.06 -12.09
CA ALA A 110 6.45 -8.97 -12.21
C ALA A 110 6.91 -7.94 -13.25
N ARG A 111 6.18 -7.84 -14.36
CA ARG A 111 6.48 -6.89 -15.44
C ARG A 111 6.26 -5.45 -14.98
N ASP A 112 5.10 -5.15 -14.40
CA ASP A 112 4.75 -3.79 -13.97
C ASP A 112 5.64 -3.33 -12.82
N PHE A 113 5.94 -4.23 -11.87
CA PHE A 113 6.97 -4.00 -10.86
C PHE A 113 8.32 -3.67 -11.49
N ALA A 114 8.75 -4.42 -12.51
CA ALA A 114 10.05 -4.20 -13.15
C ALA A 114 10.12 -2.86 -13.89
N VAL A 115 9.06 -2.49 -14.63
CA VAL A 115 8.97 -1.18 -15.31
C VAL A 115 9.08 -0.04 -14.29
N SER A 116 8.29 -0.08 -13.23
CA SER A 116 8.26 0.98 -12.21
C SER A 116 9.55 1.03 -11.39
N MET A 117 10.15 -0.11 -11.07
CA MET A 117 11.42 -0.15 -10.36
C MET A 117 12.57 0.40 -11.21
N ARG A 118 12.55 0.18 -12.54
CA ARG A 118 13.53 0.79 -13.45
C ARG A 118 13.33 2.30 -13.55
N ALA A 119 12.08 2.77 -13.63
CA ALA A 119 11.77 4.21 -13.60
C ALA A 119 12.25 4.84 -12.27
N TYR A 120 11.97 4.20 -11.14
CA TYR A 120 12.48 4.61 -9.84
C TYR A 120 14.01 4.65 -9.83
N CYS A 121 14.69 3.62 -10.31
CA CYS A 121 16.15 3.62 -10.39
C CYS A 121 16.74 4.68 -11.34
N ALA A 122 15.99 5.12 -12.35
CA ALA A 122 16.37 6.18 -13.28
C ALA A 122 16.09 7.60 -12.73
N GLU A 123 15.00 7.80 -11.98
CA GLU A 123 14.56 9.10 -11.46
C GLU A 123 15.06 9.39 -10.03
N ALA A 124 15.17 8.37 -9.17
CA ALA A 124 15.67 8.49 -7.80
C ALA A 124 17.17 8.85 -7.70
N LEU A 125 17.84 8.99 -8.86
CA LEU A 125 19.17 9.60 -8.99
C LEU A 125 19.21 11.05 -8.47
N ALA A 126 18.09 11.75 -8.32
CA ALA A 126 18.12 13.15 -7.84
C ALA A 126 18.22 13.32 -6.30
N LEU A 127 17.63 12.45 -5.47
CA LEU A 127 17.49 12.70 -4.02
C LEU A 127 18.02 11.58 -3.10
N ALA A 128 18.27 10.37 -3.59
CA ALA A 128 18.74 9.22 -2.79
C ALA A 128 19.99 8.50 -3.37
N HIS A 129 20.74 9.22 -4.22
CA HIS A 129 21.80 8.74 -5.12
C HIS A 129 22.85 7.79 -4.51
N ARG A 130 23.14 7.86 -3.21
CA ARG A 130 24.22 7.05 -2.59
C ARG A 130 23.75 5.73 -1.98
N SER A 131 22.54 5.66 -1.45
CA SER A 131 22.10 4.49 -0.67
C SER A 131 21.60 3.34 -1.56
N TYR A 132 21.09 3.66 -2.75
CA TYR A 132 20.41 2.67 -3.60
C TYR A 132 21.06 2.41 -4.96
N SER A 133 22.12 3.14 -5.34
CA SER A 133 22.79 2.94 -6.63
C SER A 133 23.38 1.54 -6.80
N ARG A 134 24.01 1.00 -5.75
CA ARG A 134 24.50 -0.40 -5.73
C ARG A 134 23.36 -1.41 -5.86
N LEU A 135 22.23 -1.14 -5.19
CA LEU A 135 21.05 -2.00 -5.27
C LEU A 135 20.45 -1.97 -6.67
N CYS A 136 20.23 -0.79 -7.24
CA CYS A 136 19.71 -0.63 -8.61
C CYS A 136 20.62 -1.30 -9.65
N ALA A 137 21.94 -1.10 -9.57
CA ALA A 137 22.89 -1.77 -10.45
C ALA A 137 22.85 -3.30 -10.31
N SER A 138 22.67 -3.82 -9.09
CA SER A 138 22.55 -5.26 -8.83
C SER A 138 21.23 -5.84 -9.31
N LEU A 139 20.16 -5.04 -9.33
CA LEU A 139 18.82 -5.47 -9.75
C LEU A 139 18.60 -5.37 -11.26
N GLU A 140 19.30 -4.48 -11.97
CA GLU A 140 19.04 -4.20 -13.40
C GLU A 140 18.98 -5.46 -14.28
N PRO A 141 19.90 -6.45 -14.20
CA PRO A 141 19.78 -7.67 -15.01
C PRO A 141 18.51 -8.47 -14.73
N CYS A 142 18.03 -8.47 -13.49
CA CYS A 142 16.77 -9.12 -13.12
C CYS A 142 15.57 -8.35 -13.67
N LEU A 143 15.56 -7.02 -13.53
CA LEU A 143 14.47 -6.17 -14.01
C LEU A 143 14.34 -6.27 -15.54
N GLN A 144 15.46 -6.29 -16.27
CA GLN A 144 15.47 -6.48 -17.73
C GLN A 144 14.79 -7.80 -18.12
N ARG A 145 15.15 -8.92 -17.47
CA ARG A 145 14.52 -10.22 -17.75
C ARG A 145 13.01 -10.18 -17.53
N LEU A 146 12.56 -9.60 -16.42
CA LEU A 146 11.13 -9.50 -16.10
C LEU A 146 10.35 -8.64 -17.11
N THR A 147 11.00 -7.66 -17.74
CA THR A 147 10.36 -6.86 -18.80
C THR A 147 10.31 -7.54 -20.18
N MET A 148 11.13 -8.58 -20.41
CA MET A 148 11.24 -9.27 -21.71
C MET A 148 10.36 -10.52 -21.82
N THR A 149 9.87 -11.07 -20.71
CA THR A 149 8.90 -12.16 -20.72
C THR A 149 7.55 -11.65 -21.20
N GLU A 150 7.10 -12.06 -22.39
CA GLU A 150 5.71 -11.86 -22.80
C GLU A 150 4.76 -12.64 -21.87
N PRO A 151 3.56 -12.10 -21.59
CA PRO A 151 2.56 -12.87 -20.87
C PRO A 151 2.19 -14.09 -21.72
N SER A 152 2.49 -15.30 -21.22
CA SER A 152 1.97 -16.52 -21.81
C SER A 152 0.45 -16.49 -21.70
N ALA A 153 -0.24 -16.27 -22.82
CA ALA A 153 -1.68 -16.47 -22.91
C ALA A 153 -1.97 -17.96 -22.69
N SER A 154 -2.67 -18.29 -21.61
CA SER A 154 -3.26 -19.62 -21.36
C SER A 154 -4.48 -19.46 -20.47
#